data_AF-A0A2U2SNL2-F1
#
_entry.id   AF-A0A2U2SNL2-F1
#
_cell.length_a   1.000
_cell.length_b   1.000
_cell.length_c   1.000
_cell.angle_alpha   90.00
_cell.angle_beta   90.00
_cell.angle_gamma   90.00
#
_symmetry.space_group_name_H-M   'P 1'
#
loop_
_entity.id
_entity.type
_entity.pdbx_description
1 polymer ?
#
loop_
_entity_poly.entity_id
_entity_poly.type
_entity_poly.pdbx_seq_one_letter_code
_entity_poly.pdbx_strand_id
1 'polypeptide(L)'
;MATYRVTTRYTSGWYTVILPTAILLLVWAIVYFLPLILMDWTVPDWLGILLCCGGFIPGFVTAVLTYGILLRLAKRGKGELVIEGNRLRWRKGHRWQVMDFARSHKVAIAVGPSGLGRANATITLYPSVEKIHLQGMNRVDLLHDFPEAWFFDDLAPLPDEGTWGFELCHEDPEAIRFFRALLECLWRNREDNELFRLFQKYPWNRPPHPAFRYIRHIPWEQRTEEDQRLLAELQTQFVDGLTNAFVRATPDYLVGWVYPSVRSLFSHGHPDNYIMPLGYVTAESSFASSEGGCSLFVKGIDQNGTPLTLTFDWYDTETEGYEEARFFVRFIQAMRFKVSGYPPTRFN
;
A
#
# COMPACT_ATOMS: atom_id res chain seq x y z
N MET A 1 26.83 11.19 -20.86
CA MET A 1 25.66 10.93 -20.00
C MET A 1 25.50 12.12 -19.06
N ALA A 2 24.30 12.67 -18.93
CA ALA A 2 24.06 13.76 -17.99
C ALA A 2 24.14 13.22 -16.54
N THR A 3 24.78 13.97 -15.67
CA THR A 3 24.84 13.69 -14.23
C THR A 3 24.07 14.78 -13.51
N TYR A 4 23.09 14.40 -12.71
CA TYR A 4 22.31 15.34 -11.91
C TYR A 4 22.64 15.16 -10.44
N ARG A 5 22.88 16.26 -9.71
CA ARG A 5 23.23 16.24 -8.29
C ARG A 5 22.40 17.27 -7.56
N VAL A 6 21.90 16.92 -6.39
CA VAL A 6 21.24 17.85 -5.48
C VAL A 6 21.68 17.56 -4.04
N THR A 7 21.97 18.62 -3.29
CA THR A 7 22.19 18.53 -1.85
C THR A 7 20.94 19.04 -1.17
N THR A 8 20.32 18.21 -0.35
CA THR A 8 19.05 18.58 0.28
C THR A 8 18.96 18.18 1.75
N ARG A 9 17.90 18.62 2.42
CA ARG A 9 17.56 18.19 3.78
C ARG A 9 17.19 16.72 3.79
N TYR A 10 17.61 16.05 4.84
CA TYR A 10 17.27 14.66 5.10
C TYR A 10 16.69 14.57 6.50
N THR A 11 15.41 14.18 6.58
CA THR A 11 14.75 13.87 7.85
C THR A 11 15.05 12.43 8.21
N SER A 12 15.65 12.21 9.38
CA SER A 12 16.15 10.89 9.79
C SER A 12 15.12 10.04 10.53
N GLY A 13 14.90 8.81 10.05
CA GLY A 13 14.04 7.79 10.67
C GLY A 13 14.41 7.43 12.10
N TRP A 14 15.68 7.62 12.48
CA TRP A 14 16.12 7.42 13.86
C TRP A 14 15.38 8.33 14.85
N TYR A 15 15.15 9.58 14.47
CA TYR A 15 14.52 10.57 15.34
C TYR A 15 13.00 10.60 15.18
N THR A 16 12.47 10.18 14.02
CA THR A 16 11.02 10.20 13.77
C THR A 16 10.30 8.92 14.18
N VAL A 17 11.00 7.78 14.25
CA VAL A 17 10.39 6.48 14.57
C VAL A 17 11.15 5.75 15.67
N ILE A 18 12.45 5.50 15.48
CA ILE A 18 13.18 4.56 16.36
C ILE A 18 13.29 5.11 17.79
N LEU A 19 13.75 6.36 17.95
CA LEU A 19 13.95 6.95 19.28
C LEU A 19 12.63 7.21 20.02
N PRO A 20 11.57 7.77 19.41
CA PRO A 20 10.26 7.88 20.06
C PRO A 20 9.73 6.52 20.56
N THR A 21 9.82 5.48 19.73
CA THR A 21 9.41 4.12 20.13
C THR A 21 10.29 3.58 21.25
N ALA A 22 11.61 3.77 21.19
CA ALA A 22 12.51 3.34 22.25
C ALA A 22 12.26 4.07 23.58
N ILE A 23 11.96 5.37 23.56
CA ILE A 23 11.59 6.14 24.77
C ILE A 23 10.30 5.59 25.36
N LEU A 24 9.28 5.35 24.53
CA LEU A 24 8.01 4.77 24.98
C LEU A 24 8.24 3.42 25.67
N LEU A 25 8.95 2.51 24.98
CA LEU A 25 9.21 1.16 25.49
C LEU A 25 10.08 1.18 26.74
N LEU A 26 11.06 2.08 26.82
CA LEU A 26 11.93 2.21 27.99
C LEU A 26 11.15 2.69 29.21
N VAL A 27 10.34 3.75 29.07
CA VAL A 27 9.52 4.27 30.18
C VAL A 27 8.48 3.24 30.60
N TRP A 28 7.82 2.59 29.63
CA TRP A 28 6.89 1.50 29.91
C TRP A 28 7.57 0.38 30.70
N ALA A 29 8.72 -0.09 30.24
CA ALA A 29 9.48 -1.14 30.91
C ALA A 29 9.92 -0.74 32.32
N ILE A 30 10.37 0.51 32.52
CA ILE A 30 10.74 1.01 33.86
C ILE A 30 9.52 1.00 34.79
N VAL A 31 8.37 1.55 34.36
CA VAL A 31 7.18 1.62 35.21
C VAL A 31 6.58 0.23 35.48
N TYR A 32 6.70 -0.69 34.53
CA TYR A 32 6.20 -2.06 34.66
C TYR A 32 7.12 -2.94 35.53
N PHE A 33 8.41 -3.01 35.20
CA PHE A 33 9.34 -3.95 35.85
C PHE A 33 9.90 -3.44 37.18
N LEU A 34 10.05 -2.12 37.38
CA LEU A 34 10.63 -1.60 38.63
C LEU A 34 9.81 -2.01 39.87
N PRO A 35 8.46 -1.89 39.89
CA PRO A 35 7.66 -2.36 41.02
C PRO A 35 7.69 -3.89 41.19
N LEU A 36 7.70 -4.65 40.08
CA LEU A 36 7.81 -6.11 40.12
C LEU A 36 9.10 -6.56 40.80
N ILE A 37 10.23 -5.94 40.43
CA ILE A 37 11.54 -6.22 41.02
C ILE A 37 11.56 -5.82 42.50
N LEU A 38 10.99 -4.67 42.86
CA LEU A 38 10.94 -4.19 44.25
C LEU A 38 10.04 -5.04 45.16
N MET A 39 9.09 -5.79 44.59
CA MET A 39 8.17 -6.67 45.31
C MET A 39 8.53 -8.15 45.15
N ASP A 40 9.77 -8.49 44.77
CA ASP A 40 10.25 -9.86 44.56
C ASP A 40 9.32 -10.71 43.66
N TRP A 41 8.72 -10.08 42.65
CA TRP A 41 7.77 -10.70 41.71
C TRP A 41 6.48 -11.23 42.34
N THR A 42 6.21 -10.90 43.61
CA THR A 42 4.99 -11.27 44.34
C THR A 42 3.87 -10.24 44.13
N VAL A 43 3.49 -10.04 42.87
CA VAL A 43 2.46 -9.05 42.49
C VAL A 43 1.18 -9.76 42.07
N PRO A 44 0.01 -9.41 42.64
CA PRO A 44 -1.28 -9.94 42.19
C PRO A 44 -1.55 -9.63 40.71
N ASP A 45 -2.18 -10.54 39.98
CA ASP A 45 -2.44 -10.41 38.53
C ASP A 45 -3.12 -9.09 38.15
N TRP A 46 -4.11 -8.65 38.94
CA TRP A 46 -4.83 -7.39 38.70
C TRP A 46 -3.89 -6.17 38.78
N LEU A 47 -2.90 -6.19 39.69
CA LEU A 47 -1.92 -5.14 39.84
C LEU A 47 -0.90 -5.19 38.70
N GLY A 48 -0.55 -6.39 38.22
CA GLY A 48 0.26 -6.57 37.01
C GLY A 48 -0.38 -5.96 35.77
N ILE A 49 -1.69 -6.19 35.56
CA ILE A 49 -2.44 -5.55 34.45
C ILE A 49 -2.47 -4.03 34.63
N LEU A 50 -2.72 -3.55 35.84
CA LEU A 50 -2.76 -2.12 36.13
C LEU A 50 -1.40 -1.45 35.90
N LEU A 51 -0.29 -2.10 36.25
CA LEU A 51 1.08 -1.64 35.97
C LEU A 51 1.38 -1.67 34.47
N CYS A 52 0.89 -2.66 33.74
CA CYS A 52 1.09 -2.76 32.29
C CYS A 52 0.40 -1.60 31.56
N CYS A 53 -0.90 -1.38 31.84
CA CYS A 53 -1.65 -0.26 31.28
C CYS A 53 -1.14 1.10 31.81
N GLY A 54 -0.85 1.14 33.11
CA GLY A 54 -0.37 2.32 33.83
C GLY A 54 1.05 2.74 33.47
N GLY A 55 1.88 1.83 32.96
CA GLY A 55 3.21 2.14 32.40
C GLY A 55 3.15 2.62 30.96
N PHE A 56 2.11 2.23 30.21
CA PHE A 56 1.98 2.63 28.81
C PHE A 56 1.63 4.10 28.67
N ILE A 57 0.71 4.60 29.51
CA ILE A 57 0.29 6.00 29.54
C ILE A 57 1.48 6.98 29.73
N PRO A 58 2.33 6.87 30.78
CA PRO A 58 3.46 7.77 30.96
C PRO A 58 4.52 7.60 29.88
N GLY A 59 4.71 6.38 29.35
CA GLY A 59 5.60 6.16 28.20
C GLY A 59 5.13 6.90 26.95
N PHE A 60 3.82 6.79 26.64
CA PHE A 60 3.19 7.51 25.54
C PHE A 60 3.26 9.02 25.73
N VAL A 61 2.90 9.54 26.91
CA VAL A 61 2.96 10.98 27.22
C VAL A 61 4.40 11.49 27.06
N THR A 62 5.39 10.76 27.56
CA THR A 62 6.81 11.14 27.43
C THR A 62 7.25 11.15 25.97
N ALA A 63 6.87 10.13 25.19
CA ALA A 63 7.17 10.08 23.76
C ALA A 63 6.55 11.28 23.01
N VAL A 64 5.28 11.61 23.27
CA VAL A 64 4.60 12.77 22.65
C VAL A 64 5.27 14.09 23.02
N LEU A 65 5.58 14.31 24.31
CA LEU A 65 6.22 15.54 24.78
C LEU A 65 7.62 15.73 24.21
N THR A 66 8.38 14.64 24.04
CA THR A 66 9.72 14.68 23.46
C THR A 66 9.72 14.73 21.93
N TYR A 67 8.64 14.27 21.27
CA TYR A 67 8.57 14.13 19.81
C TYR A 67 8.89 15.42 19.05
N GLY A 68 8.36 16.56 19.49
CA GLY A 68 8.61 17.85 18.83
C GLY A 68 10.10 18.23 18.81
N ILE A 69 10.84 17.89 19.87
CA ILE A 69 12.28 18.13 19.95
C ILE A 69 13.01 17.17 19.00
N LEU A 70 12.62 15.90 18.99
CA LEU A 70 13.20 14.89 18.11
C LEU A 70 12.99 15.22 16.64
N LEU A 71 11.80 15.69 16.26
CA LEU A 71 11.52 16.11 14.89
C LEU A 71 12.38 17.31 14.47
N ARG A 72 12.61 18.28 15.38
CA ARG A 72 13.53 19.40 15.11
C ARG A 72 14.97 18.92 14.92
N LEU A 73 15.40 17.89 15.64
CA LEU A 73 16.73 17.29 15.44
C LEU A 73 16.80 16.49 14.14
N ALA A 74 15.73 15.76 13.80
CA ALA A 74 15.62 14.97 12.58
C ALA A 74 15.87 15.83 11.33
N LYS A 75 15.30 17.05 11.30
CA LYS A 75 15.37 18.00 10.18
C LYS A 75 16.73 18.67 10.00
N ARG A 76 17.69 18.50 10.92
CA ARG A 76 19.04 19.08 10.79
C ARG A 76 19.94 18.30 9.83
N GLY A 77 19.54 17.08 9.47
CA GLY A 77 20.29 16.25 8.54
C GLY A 77 20.39 16.88 7.15
N LYS A 78 21.55 16.71 6.52
CA LYS A 78 21.73 16.95 5.09
C LYS A 78 22.08 15.64 4.41
N GLY A 79 21.60 15.49 3.19
CA GLY A 79 21.88 14.37 2.33
C GLY A 79 22.24 14.83 0.93
N GLU A 80 22.96 13.98 0.22
CA GLU A 80 23.30 14.21 -1.18
C GLU A 80 22.66 13.13 -2.03
N LEU A 81 22.08 13.54 -3.16
CA LEU A 81 21.49 12.67 -4.17
C LEU A 81 22.19 12.92 -5.50
N VAL A 82 22.55 11.85 -6.20
CA VAL A 82 23.23 11.92 -7.50
C VAL A 82 22.64 10.86 -8.43
N ILE A 83 22.28 11.25 -9.66
CA ILE A 83 21.91 10.34 -10.73
C ILE A 83 23.05 10.30 -11.75
N GLU A 84 23.59 9.10 -11.97
CA GLU A 84 24.68 8.81 -12.91
C GLU A 84 24.18 7.74 -13.90
N GLY A 85 23.68 8.17 -15.06
CA GLY A 85 23.12 7.24 -16.05
C GLY A 85 21.83 6.57 -15.54
N ASN A 86 21.89 5.25 -15.29
CA ASN A 86 20.78 4.47 -14.73
C ASN A 86 20.94 4.21 -13.22
N ARG A 87 21.88 4.88 -12.55
CA ARG A 87 22.16 4.67 -11.13
C ARG A 87 21.76 5.87 -10.31
N LEU A 88 21.02 5.61 -9.24
CA LEU A 88 20.80 6.57 -8.16
C LEU A 88 21.79 6.28 -7.05
N ARG A 89 22.57 7.28 -6.67
CA ARG A 89 23.49 7.25 -5.53
C ARG A 89 23.02 8.25 -4.50
N TRP A 90 23.00 7.85 -3.24
CA TRP A 90 22.65 8.76 -2.16
C TRP A 90 23.55 8.61 -0.97
N ARG A 91 23.69 9.68 -0.20
CA ARG A 91 24.49 9.71 1.03
C ARG A 91 23.71 10.43 2.13
N LYS A 92 23.60 9.75 3.27
CA LYS A 92 23.23 10.34 4.56
C LYS A 92 24.43 10.21 5.50
N GLY A 93 25.02 11.34 5.91
CA GLY A 93 26.30 11.35 6.64
C GLY A 93 27.49 11.00 5.72
N HIS A 94 28.23 9.93 6.02
CA HIS A 94 29.49 9.60 5.32
C HIS A 94 29.39 8.47 4.28
N ARG A 95 28.38 7.61 4.36
CA ARG A 95 28.33 6.38 3.56
C ARG A 95 27.46 6.56 2.32
N TRP A 96 28.00 6.25 1.16
CA TRP A 96 27.25 6.20 -0.10
C TRP A 96 26.49 4.89 -0.22
N GLN A 97 25.25 4.98 -0.66
CA GLN A 97 24.40 3.89 -1.09
C GLN A 97 24.10 4.06 -2.58
N VAL A 98 23.82 2.95 -3.28
CA VAL A 98 23.61 2.93 -4.72
C VAL A 98 22.48 1.97 -5.06
N MET A 99 21.63 2.38 -5.99
CA MET A 99 20.64 1.54 -6.66
C MET A 99 20.85 1.66 -8.17
N ASP A 100 20.98 0.52 -8.83
CA ASP A 100 21.12 0.44 -10.29
C ASP A 100 19.77 0.04 -10.88
N PHE A 101 19.12 0.97 -11.59
CA PHE A 101 17.79 0.73 -12.16
C PHE A 101 17.84 -0.18 -13.38
N ALA A 102 19.01 -0.43 -13.98
CA ALA A 102 19.17 -1.37 -15.10
C ALA A 102 19.17 -2.85 -14.66
N ARG A 103 18.81 -3.13 -13.41
CA ARG A 103 18.69 -4.47 -12.82
C ARG A 103 17.35 -4.56 -12.10
N SER A 104 16.91 -5.79 -11.77
CA SER A 104 15.70 -5.99 -10.95
C SER A 104 15.76 -5.12 -9.70
N HIS A 105 14.75 -4.27 -9.55
CA HIS A 105 14.64 -3.35 -8.44
C HIS A 105 13.17 -3.22 -8.03
N LYS A 106 12.94 -2.68 -6.83
CA LYS A 106 11.60 -2.42 -6.33
C LYS A 106 11.50 -0.95 -5.93
N VAL A 107 10.71 -0.19 -6.68
CA VAL A 107 10.47 1.24 -6.45
C VAL A 107 8.98 1.54 -6.52
N ALA A 108 8.45 2.13 -5.46
CA ALA A 108 7.08 2.62 -5.40
C ALA A 108 7.04 4.13 -5.62
N ILE A 109 6.00 4.61 -6.29
CA ILE A 109 5.78 6.03 -6.55
C ILE A 109 4.39 6.40 -6.04
N ALA A 110 4.31 7.46 -5.24
CA ALA A 110 3.08 8.03 -4.74
C ALA A 110 2.97 9.48 -5.19
N VAL A 111 1.77 9.93 -5.56
CA VAL A 111 1.49 11.32 -5.88
C VAL A 111 0.06 11.68 -5.49
N GLY A 112 -0.07 12.78 -4.76
CA GLY A 112 -1.37 13.26 -4.33
C GLY A 112 -1.27 14.16 -3.12
N PRO A 113 -2.41 14.49 -2.48
CA PRO A 113 -2.39 15.24 -1.24
C PRO A 113 -1.71 14.43 -0.13
N SER A 114 -0.93 15.10 0.69
CA SER A 114 -0.50 14.60 1.99
C SER A 114 -1.69 14.56 2.96
N GLY A 115 -1.52 14.00 4.15
CA GLY A 115 -2.55 14.06 5.22
C GLY A 115 -2.95 15.49 5.61
N LEU A 116 -2.07 16.47 5.40
CA LEU A 116 -2.27 17.90 5.56
C LEU A 116 -2.88 18.59 4.31
N GLY A 117 -3.27 17.83 3.29
CA GLY A 117 -3.89 18.34 2.06
C GLY A 117 -2.94 19.04 1.09
N ARG A 118 -1.62 18.92 1.28
CA ARG A 118 -0.60 19.55 0.41
C ARG A 118 -0.19 18.61 -0.72
N ALA A 119 -0.05 19.13 -1.93
CA ALA A 119 0.45 18.34 -3.05
C ALA A 119 1.88 17.85 -2.80
N ASN A 120 2.13 16.57 -3.02
CA ASN A 120 3.43 15.95 -2.84
C ASN A 120 3.58 14.75 -3.77
N ALA A 121 4.82 14.47 -4.17
CA ALA A 121 5.20 13.20 -4.79
C ALA A 121 6.28 12.52 -3.96
N THR A 122 6.20 11.20 -3.81
CA THR A 122 7.17 10.42 -3.04
C THR A 122 7.63 9.22 -3.85
N ILE A 123 8.94 9.06 -3.98
CA ILE A 123 9.57 7.84 -4.54
C ILE A 123 10.15 7.05 -3.37
N THR A 124 9.75 5.79 -3.21
CA THR A 124 10.24 4.90 -2.15
C THR A 124 11.12 3.80 -2.75
N LEU A 125 12.34 3.68 -2.23
CA LEU A 125 13.39 2.76 -2.69
C LEU A 125 13.52 1.56 -1.74
N TYR A 126 13.24 0.36 -2.22
CA TYR A 126 13.38 -0.89 -1.46
C TYR A 126 14.72 -1.59 -1.77
N PRO A 127 15.30 -2.38 -0.83
CA PRO A 127 14.78 -2.73 0.49
C PRO A 127 15.13 -1.72 1.60
N SER A 128 15.90 -0.67 1.30
CA SER A 128 16.31 0.33 2.31
C SER A 128 15.16 1.18 2.87
N VAL A 129 13.99 1.16 2.21
CA VAL A 129 12.81 1.99 2.50
C VAL A 129 13.19 3.48 2.59
N GLU A 130 14.05 3.89 1.67
CA GLU A 130 14.51 5.29 1.59
C GLU A 130 13.53 6.08 0.73
N LYS A 131 13.15 7.27 1.16
CA LYS A 131 12.13 8.07 0.49
C LYS A 131 12.71 9.36 -0.07
N ILE A 132 12.26 9.74 -1.26
CA ILE A 132 12.56 11.03 -1.88
C ILE A 132 11.23 11.74 -2.08
N HIS A 133 11.01 12.80 -1.33
CA HIS A 133 9.80 13.60 -1.35
C HIS A 133 10.02 14.84 -2.21
N LEU A 134 9.06 15.18 -3.07
CA LEU A 134 9.03 16.45 -3.81
C LEU A 134 7.76 17.21 -3.45
N GLN A 135 7.92 18.20 -2.58
CA GLN A 135 6.82 19.04 -2.09
C GLN A 135 6.33 19.97 -3.22
N GLY A 136 5.01 20.03 -3.41
CA GLY A 136 4.37 20.89 -4.42
C GLY A 136 4.14 20.21 -5.77
N MET A 137 4.65 19.00 -5.99
CA MET A 137 4.40 18.25 -7.22
C MET A 137 2.95 17.76 -7.26
N ASN A 138 2.21 18.12 -8.32
CA ASN A 138 0.85 17.61 -8.55
C ASN A 138 0.87 16.38 -9.48
N ARG A 139 -0.26 15.68 -9.56
CA ARG A 139 -0.40 14.47 -10.38
C ARG A 139 -0.24 14.75 -11.88
N VAL A 140 -0.73 15.89 -12.36
CA VAL A 140 -0.70 16.24 -13.80
C VAL A 140 0.74 16.40 -14.28
N ASP A 141 1.55 17.13 -13.52
CA ASP A 141 2.97 17.33 -13.83
C ASP A 141 3.73 16.00 -13.79
N LEU A 142 3.39 15.11 -12.86
CA LEU A 142 4.06 13.82 -12.74
C LEU A 142 3.72 12.88 -13.90
N LEU A 143 2.47 12.92 -14.37
CA LEU A 143 2.01 12.14 -15.52
C LEU A 143 2.67 12.56 -16.83
N HIS A 144 3.20 13.78 -16.93
CA HIS A 144 3.98 14.21 -18.07
C HIS A 144 5.29 13.41 -18.19
N ASP A 145 5.96 13.17 -17.05
CA ASP A 145 7.25 12.50 -17.00
C ASP A 145 7.11 10.96 -16.85
N PHE A 146 5.99 10.47 -16.29
CA PHE A 146 5.68 9.05 -16.10
C PHE A 146 4.21 8.77 -16.46
N PRO A 147 3.90 8.38 -17.71
CA PRO A 147 2.53 8.40 -18.26
C PRO A 147 1.67 7.17 -17.91
N GLU A 148 1.68 6.71 -16.66
CA GLU A 148 0.86 5.56 -16.21
C GLU A 148 0.02 5.91 -14.98
N ALA A 149 -1.17 6.47 -15.23
CA ALA A 149 -2.01 7.06 -14.19
C ALA A 149 -2.48 6.10 -13.09
N TRP A 150 -2.45 4.79 -13.32
CA TRP A 150 -2.93 3.80 -12.36
C TRP A 150 -1.81 3.13 -11.56
N PHE A 151 -0.55 3.44 -11.89
CA PHE A 151 0.61 2.88 -11.20
C PHE A 151 0.85 3.53 -9.83
N PHE A 152 0.51 4.82 -9.69
CA PHE A 152 0.83 5.61 -8.51
C PHE A 152 -0.10 5.34 -7.32
N ASP A 153 0.46 5.39 -6.11
CA ASP A 153 -0.33 5.57 -4.89
C ASP A 153 -0.88 7.01 -4.81
N ASP A 154 -2.07 7.20 -4.26
CA ASP A 154 -2.70 8.54 -4.15
C ASP A 154 -2.35 9.29 -2.86
N LEU A 155 -1.80 8.61 -1.86
CA LEU A 155 -1.35 9.22 -0.61
C LEU A 155 0.17 9.39 -0.63
N ALA A 156 0.62 10.63 -0.68
CA ALA A 156 2.04 10.97 -0.66
C ALA A 156 2.38 11.70 0.65
N PRO A 157 2.63 10.98 1.76
CA PRO A 157 2.87 11.61 3.05
C PRO A 157 4.16 12.45 3.04
N LEU A 158 4.11 13.55 3.79
CA LEU A 158 5.22 14.47 3.98
C LEU A 158 6.11 14.05 5.16
N PRO A 159 7.37 14.50 5.19
CA PRO A 159 8.22 14.28 6.37
C PRO A 159 7.69 14.93 7.65
N ASP A 160 6.96 16.04 7.52
CA ASP A 160 6.27 16.71 8.62
C ASP A 160 5.16 15.84 9.26
N GLU A 161 4.71 14.81 8.55
CA GLU A 161 3.69 13.84 9.00
C GLU A 161 4.35 12.59 9.62
N GLY A 162 5.64 12.68 9.96
CA GLY A 162 6.39 11.62 10.64
C GLY A 162 7.11 10.65 9.70
N THR A 163 7.13 10.91 8.39
CA THR A 163 7.92 10.13 7.44
C THR A 163 9.38 10.60 7.40
N TRP A 164 10.32 9.70 7.11
CA TRP A 164 11.72 10.04 6.92
C TRP A 164 12.08 9.99 5.44
N GLY A 165 13.12 10.72 5.04
CA GLY A 165 13.59 10.76 3.67
C GLY A 165 14.25 12.07 3.28
N PHE A 166 14.61 12.17 2.01
CA PHE A 166 15.11 13.37 1.36
C PHE A 166 13.97 14.31 1.00
N GLU A 167 14.12 15.58 1.35
CA GLU A 167 13.09 16.62 1.13
C GLU A 167 13.49 17.51 -0.04
N LEU A 168 12.81 17.41 -1.17
CA LEU A 168 12.96 18.31 -2.31
C LEU A 168 11.78 19.28 -2.36
N CYS A 169 12.02 20.46 -2.92
CA CYS A 169 10.99 21.48 -3.13
C CYS A 169 10.80 21.69 -4.64
N HIS A 170 9.54 21.69 -5.11
CA HIS A 170 9.21 21.96 -6.50
C HIS A 170 9.60 23.38 -6.96
N GLU A 171 9.73 24.33 -6.03
CA GLU A 171 10.18 25.71 -6.31
C GLU A 171 11.70 25.80 -6.60
N ASP A 172 12.48 24.78 -6.23
CA ASP A 172 13.91 24.74 -6.50
C ASP A 172 14.19 24.12 -7.89
N PRO A 173 14.73 24.90 -8.86
CA PRO A 173 15.00 24.42 -10.21
C PRO A 173 15.98 23.24 -10.27
N GLU A 174 16.93 23.12 -9.33
CA GLU A 174 17.84 21.98 -9.29
C GLU A 174 17.13 20.72 -8.79
N ALA A 175 16.34 20.87 -7.73
CA ALA A 175 15.58 19.78 -7.14
C ALA A 175 14.54 19.20 -8.13
N ILE A 176 13.80 20.05 -8.84
CA ILE A 176 12.83 19.58 -9.83
C ILE A 176 13.50 18.92 -11.03
N ARG A 177 14.59 19.48 -11.57
CA ARG A 177 15.35 18.85 -12.66
C ARG A 177 15.89 17.48 -12.25
N PHE A 178 16.43 17.38 -11.05
CA PHE A 178 16.89 16.12 -10.49
C PHE A 178 15.74 15.10 -10.39
N PHE A 179 14.59 15.51 -9.85
CA PHE A 179 13.45 14.61 -9.65
C PHE A 179 12.85 14.14 -10.99
N ARG A 180 12.74 15.03 -11.99
CA ARG A 180 12.32 14.65 -13.35
C ARG A 180 13.29 13.67 -14.00
N ALA A 181 14.60 13.92 -13.90
CA ALA A 181 15.60 12.98 -14.39
C ALA A 181 15.49 11.61 -13.70
N LEU A 182 15.09 11.57 -12.41
CA LEU A 182 14.82 10.33 -11.70
C LEU A 182 13.59 9.61 -12.28
N LEU A 183 12.47 10.33 -12.47
CA LEU A 183 11.26 9.78 -13.07
C LEU A 183 11.51 9.24 -14.49
N GLU A 184 12.20 10.00 -15.33
CA GLU A 184 12.61 9.55 -16.66
C GLU A 184 13.50 8.30 -16.62
N CYS A 185 14.39 8.21 -15.62
CA CYS A 185 15.22 7.03 -15.42
C CYS A 185 14.38 5.81 -15.01
N LEU A 186 13.45 5.98 -14.06
CA LEU A 186 12.53 4.93 -13.64
C LEU A 186 11.63 4.49 -14.79
N TRP A 187 11.12 5.42 -15.58
CA TRP A 187 10.27 5.13 -16.74
C TRP A 187 11.03 4.33 -17.82
N ARG A 188 12.27 4.71 -18.12
CA ARG A 188 13.11 3.98 -19.10
C ARG A 188 13.42 2.56 -18.66
N ASN A 189 13.57 2.31 -17.36
CA ASN A 189 13.90 0.98 -16.81
C ASN A 189 12.70 0.32 -16.09
N ARG A 190 11.48 0.72 -16.43
CA ARG A 190 10.26 0.28 -15.72
C ARG A 190 10.02 -1.23 -15.79
N GLU A 191 10.44 -1.89 -16.87
CA GLU A 191 10.29 -3.35 -17.03
C GLU A 191 11.13 -4.12 -16.01
N ASP A 192 12.20 -3.52 -15.48
CA ASP A 192 13.02 -4.09 -14.40
C ASP A 192 12.46 -3.78 -12.99
N ASN A 193 11.46 -2.90 -12.89
CA ASN A 193 10.79 -2.60 -11.62
C ASN A 193 9.76 -3.71 -11.32
N GLU A 194 9.97 -4.44 -10.22
CA GLU A 194 9.09 -5.51 -9.75
C GLU A 194 7.64 -5.04 -9.58
N LEU A 195 7.40 -3.86 -9.03
CA LEU A 195 6.05 -3.34 -8.85
C LEU A 195 5.39 -3.00 -10.19
N PHE A 196 6.16 -2.51 -11.16
CA PHE A 196 5.62 -2.18 -12.48
C PHE A 196 5.25 -3.44 -13.27
N ARG A 197 6.02 -4.52 -13.13
CA ARG A 197 5.68 -5.83 -13.70
C ARG A 197 4.39 -6.41 -13.12
N LEU A 198 4.16 -6.26 -11.82
CA LEU A 198 2.87 -6.64 -11.20
C LEU A 198 1.72 -5.79 -11.74
N PHE A 199 1.94 -4.49 -11.86
CA PHE A 199 0.99 -3.56 -12.46
C PHE A 199 0.60 -3.99 -13.90
N GLN A 200 1.58 -4.30 -14.76
CA GLN A 200 1.34 -4.64 -16.17
C GLN A 200 0.49 -5.90 -16.40
N LYS A 201 0.32 -6.77 -15.39
CA LYS A 201 -0.54 -7.96 -15.49
C LYS A 201 -1.99 -7.60 -15.82
N TYR A 202 -2.46 -6.44 -15.34
CA TYR A 202 -3.85 -6.03 -15.49
C TYR A 202 -4.08 -5.22 -16.78
N PRO A 203 -5.24 -5.39 -17.46
CA PRO A 203 -5.55 -4.70 -18.70
C PRO A 203 -6.06 -3.26 -18.48
N TRP A 204 -5.26 -2.39 -17.84
CA TRP A 204 -5.65 -1.02 -17.46
C TRP A 204 -6.21 -0.16 -18.60
N ASN A 205 -5.81 -0.42 -19.84
CA ASN A 205 -6.21 0.38 -21.00
C ASN A 205 -7.52 -0.08 -21.64
N ARG A 206 -8.03 -1.26 -21.29
CA ARG A 206 -9.26 -1.84 -21.84
C ARG A 206 -10.43 -1.60 -20.86
N PRO A 207 -11.52 -0.91 -21.28
CA PRO A 207 -12.75 -0.91 -20.50
C PRO A 207 -13.33 -2.33 -20.40
N PRO A 208 -13.91 -2.72 -19.25
CA PRO A 208 -14.54 -4.03 -19.13
C PRO A 208 -15.85 -4.06 -19.94
N HIS A 209 -16.15 -5.20 -20.54
CA HIS A 209 -17.37 -5.44 -21.33
C HIS A 209 -18.11 -6.69 -20.82
N PRO A 210 -18.61 -6.67 -19.57
CA PRO A 210 -19.36 -7.79 -19.05
C PRO A 210 -20.72 -7.92 -19.77
N ALA A 211 -21.17 -9.16 -20.00
CA ALA A 211 -22.44 -9.49 -20.63
C ALA A 211 -23.65 -9.12 -19.76
N PHE A 212 -23.44 -8.94 -18.45
CA PHE A 212 -24.46 -8.56 -17.48
C PHE A 212 -23.89 -7.57 -16.46
N ARG A 213 -24.77 -6.84 -15.76
CA ARG A 213 -24.40 -5.70 -14.88
C ARG A 213 -24.68 -5.95 -13.39
N TYR A 214 -24.99 -7.18 -13.02
CA TYR A 214 -25.30 -7.61 -11.67
C TYR A 214 -24.38 -8.73 -11.22
N ILE A 215 -24.23 -8.93 -9.91
CA ILE A 215 -23.52 -10.06 -9.33
C ILE A 215 -24.37 -11.31 -9.55
N ARG A 216 -23.83 -12.28 -10.30
CA ARG A 216 -24.45 -13.59 -10.50
C ARG A 216 -23.94 -14.55 -9.45
N HIS A 217 -24.83 -15.02 -8.59
CA HIS A 217 -24.59 -16.12 -7.66
C HIS A 217 -24.90 -17.44 -8.35
N ILE A 218 -23.97 -18.39 -8.27
CA ILE A 218 -24.08 -19.75 -8.79
C ILE A 218 -23.91 -20.69 -7.61
N PRO A 219 -25.02 -21.07 -6.94
CA PRO A 219 -24.98 -22.04 -5.86
C PRO A 219 -24.39 -23.35 -6.36
N TRP A 220 -23.55 -24.00 -5.55
CA TRP A 220 -22.97 -25.29 -5.92
C TRP A 220 -24.05 -26.32 -6.29
N GLU A 221 -25.08 -26.44 -5.46
CA GLU A 221 -26.15 -27.46 -5.60
C GLU A 221 -27.02 -27.28 -6.84
N GLN A 222 -27.03 -26.08 -7.43
CA GLN A 222 -27.90 -25.69 -8.56
C GLN A 222 -27.11 -25.43 -9.84
N ARG A 223 -25.83 -25.79 -9.88
CA ARG A 223 -24.93 -25.46 -10.98
C ARG A 223 -25.30 -26.24 -12.25
N THR A 224 -25.64 -25.52 -13.31
CA THR A 224 -25.93 -26.11 -14.62
C THR A 224 -24.64 -26.42 -15.41
N GLU A 225 -24.73 -27.23 -16.48
CA GLU A 225 -23.59 -27.44 -17.38
C GLU A 225 -23.09 -26.13 -18.02
N GLU A 226 -23.99 -25.20 -18.30
CA GLU A 226 -23.64 -23.89 -18.85
C GLU A 226 -22.84 -23.06 -17.86
N ASP A 227 -23.22 -23.07 -16.58
CA ASP A 227 -22.46 -22.44 -15.50
C ASP A 227 -21.06 -23.04 -15.37
N GLN A 228 -20.92 -24.37 -15.49
CA GLN A 228 -19.62 -25.02 -15.42
C GLN A 228 -18.72 -24.62 -16.60
N ARG A 229 -19.26 -24.56 -17.82
CA ARG A 229 -18.51 -24.12 -19.01
C ARG A 229 -18.07 -22.66 -18.87
N LEU A 230 -18.98 -21.78 -18.43
CA LEU A 230 -18.67 -20.37 -18.20
C LEU A 230 -17.57 -20.19 -17.15
N LEU A 231 -17.67 -20.91 -16.02
CA LEU A 231 -16.66 -20.84 -14.96
C LEU A 231 -15.30 -21.37 -15.43
N ALA A 232 -15.27 -22.47 -16.17
CA ALA A 232 -14.05 -23.01 -16.74
C ALA A 232 -13.42 -22.03 -17.74
N GLU A 233 -14.23 -21.40 -18.60
CA GLU A 233 -13.77 -20.38 -19.53
C GLU A 233 -13.15 -19.19 -18.77
N LEU A 234 -13.85 -18.64 -17.77
CA LEU A 234 -13.35 -17.51 -16.98
C LEU A 234 -12.05 -17.83 -16.24
N GLN A 235 -11.89 -19.06 -15.75
CA GLN A 235 -10.65 -19.49 -15.07
C GLN A 235 -9.43 -19.46 -15.99
N THR A 236 -9.60 -19.70 -17.29
CA THR A 236 -8.50 -19.58 -18.26
C THR A 236 -8.10 -18.13 -18.56
N GLN A 237 -8.91 -17.16 -18.15
CA GLN A 237 -8.73 -15.74 -18.43
C GLN A 237 -8.23 -14.94 -17.23
N PHE A 238 -7.82 -15.59 -16.13
CA PHE A 238 -7.29 -14.86 -14.98
C PHE A 238 -6.03 -14.08 -15.35
N VAL A 239 -6.03 -12.79 -15.03
CA VAL A 239 -4.93 -11.88 -15.36
C VAL A 239 -3.94 -11.73 -14.21
N ASP A 240 -4.37 -12.03 -12.99
CA ASP A 240 -3.55 -11.91 -11.79
C ASP A 240 -2.86 -13.25 -11.40
N GLY A 241 -1.80 -13.16 -10.60
CA GLY A 241 -1.05 -14.28 -10.03
C GLY A 241 -1.43 -14.65 -8.60
N LEU A 242 -2.59 -14.19 -8.09
CA LEU A 242 -3.02 -14.39 -6.70
C LEU A 242 -3.64 -15.79 -6.49
N THR A 243 -2.86 -16.86 -6.71
CA THR A 243 -3.37 -18.24 -6.74
C THR A 243 -4.09 -18.70 -5.47
N ASN A 244 -3.75 -18.11 -4.32
CA ASN A 244 -4.33 -18.46 -3.02
C ASN A 244 -5.55 -17.59 -2.66
N ALA A 245 -5.98 -16.68 -3.53
CA ALA A 245 -7.11 -15.80 -3.28
C ALA A 245 -8.45 -16.49 -3.55
N PHE A 246 -9.44 -16.23 -2.69
CA PHE A 246 -10.84 -16.63 -2.90
C PHE A 246 -11.57 -15.74 -3.92
N VAL A 247 -10.89 -14.76 -4.50
CA VAL A 247 -11.42 -13.96 -5.61
C VAL A 247 -10.30 -13.60 -6.58
N ARG A 248 -10.58 -13.74 -7.87
CA ARG A 248 -9.62 -13.56 -8.97
C ARG A 248 -10.23 -12.68 -10.05
N ALA A 249 -9.38 -12.02 -10.83
CA ALA A 249 -9.80 -11.06 -11.85
C ALA A 249 -9.58 -11.64 -13.25
N THR A 250 -10.60 -11.51 -14.10
CA THR A 250 -10.48 -11.56 -15.55
C THR A 250 -10.54 -10.12 -16.10
N PRO A 251 -10.39 -9.90 -17.41
CA PRO A 251 -10.55 -8.56 -17.99
C PRO A 251 -11.94 -7.94 -17.78
N ASP A 252 -12.99 -8.76 -17.65
CA ASP A 252 -14.38 -8.30 -17.64
C ASP A 252 -15.13 -8.63 -16.33
N TYR A 253 -14.62 -9.57 -15.52
CA TYR A 253 -15.29 -10.03 -14.30
C TYR A 253 -14.31 -10.27 -13.15
N LEU A 254 -14.83 -10.24 -11.92
CA LEU A 254 -14.22 -10.94 -10.80
C LEU A 254 -14.95 -12.27 -10.60
N VAL A 255 -14.20 -13.33 -10.30
CA VAL A 255 -14.73 -14.65 -9.98
C VAL A 255 -14.35 -14.94 -8.54
N GLY A 256 -15.35 -15.07 -7.67
CA GLY A 256 -15.18 -15.36 -6.25
C GLY A 256 -15.75 -16.72 -5.86
N TRP A 257 -15.17 -17.33 -4.83
CA TRP A 257 -15.63 -18.58 -4.22
C TRP A 257 -15.91 -18.34 -2.74
N VAL A 258 -17.13 -18.67 -2.30
CA VAL A 258 -17.53 -18.52 -0.90
C VAL A 258 -18.02 -19.88 -0.40
N TYR A 259 -17.49 -20.31 0.74
CA TYR A 259 -17.91 -21.54 1.39
C TYR A 259 -19.11 -21.23 2.31
N PRO A 260 -20.27 -21.89 2.12
CA PRO A 260 -21.49 -21.60 2.89
C PRO A 260 -21.34 -21.81 4.40
N SER A 261 -20.35 -22.60 4.83
CA SER A 261 -20.04 -22.79 6.25
C SER A 261 -18.56 -23.09 6.50
N VAL A 262 -18.06 -22.74 7.69
CA VAL A 262 -16.70 -23.11 8.14
C VAL A 262 -16.48 -24.62 8.06
N ARG A 263 -17.52 -25.42 8.37
CA ARG A 263 -17.45 -26.88 8.27
C ARG A 263 -17.20 -27.32 6.83
N SER A 264 -17.84 -26.68 5.84
CA SER A 264 -17.64 -26.96 4.42
C SER A 264 -16.23 -26.62 3.90
N LEU A 265 -15.55 -25.66 4.52
CA LEU A 265 -14.14 -25.34 4.20
C LEU A 265 -13.21 -26.50 4.56
N PHE A 266 -13.45 -27.17 5.71
CA PHE A 266 -12.59 -28.25 6.22
C PHE A 266 -13.03 -29.65 5.79
N SER A 267 -14.28 -29.83 5.32
CA SER A 267 -14.85 -31.13 4.99
C SER A 267 -14.97 -31.42 3.49
N HIS A 268 -14.14 -30.79 2.64
CA HIS A 268 -14.24 -30.91 1.17
C HIS A 268 -15.61 -30.47 0.63
N GLY A 269 -16.24 -29.50 1.29
CA GLY A 269 -17.43 -28.88 0.74
C GLY A 269 -17.11 -28.12 -0.55
N HIS A 270 -18.11 -27.95 -1.39
CA HIS A 270 -17.93 -27.22 -2.63
C HIS A 270 -18.37 -25.76 -2.43
N PRO A 271 -17.58 -24.79 -2.92
CA PRO A 271 -17.93 -23.39 -2.76
C PRO A 271 -19.04 -22.98 -3.73
N ASP A 272 -19.84 -22.01 -3.28
CA ASP A 272 -20.66 -21.20 -4.16
C ASP A 272 -19.78 -20.25 -4.95
N ASN A 273 -20.15 -20.01 -6.21
CA ASN A 273 -19.40 -19.12 -7.08
C ASN A 273 -20.15 -17.81 -7.29
N TYR A 274 -19.41 -16.71 -7.33
CA TYR A 274 -19.92 -15.39 -7.63
C TYR A 274 -19.19 -14.83 -8.84
N ILE A 275 -19.93 -14.44 -9.87
CA ILE A 275 -19.40 -13.71 -11.02
C ILE A 275 -19.83 -12.26 -10.89
N MET A 276 -18.85 -11.38 -10.71
CA MET A 276 -19.05 -9.98 -10.38
C MET A 276 -18.55 -9.12 -11.55
N PRO A 277 -19.43 -8.39 -12.26
CA PRO A 277 -19.05 -7.66 -13.46
C PRO A 277 -18.18 -6.43 -13.14
N LEU A 278 -16.96 -6.39 -13.68
CA LEU A 278 -16.09 -5.23 -13.55
C LEU A 278 -16.76 -4.01 -14.17
N GLY A 279 -16.55 -2.84 -13.56
CA GLY A 279 -17.27 -1.63 -13.93
C GLY A 279 -18.54 -1.38 -13.10
N TYR A 280 -19.14 -2.43 -12.55
CA TYR A 280 -20.41 -2.38 -11.80
C TYR A 280 -20.27 -2.77 -10.32
N VAL A 281 -19.06 -3.10 -9.89
CA VAL A 281 -18.73 -3.42 -8.50
C VAL A 281 -17.65 -2.49 -7.95
N THR A 282 -17.57 -2.40 -6.63
CA THR A 282 -16.47 -1.76 -5.89
C THR A 282 -15.78 -2.75 -4.99
N ALA A 283 -14.50 -2.51 -4.72
CA ALA A 283 -13.70 -3.28 -3.79
C ALA A 283 -13.02 -2.37 -2.76
N GLU A 284 -13.03 -2.80 -1.51
CA GLU A 284 -12.35 -2.16 -0.37
C GLU A 284 -11.70 -3.25 0.48
N SER A 285 -10.42 -3.12 0.81
CA SER A 285 -9.72 -4.04 1.73
C SER A 285 -9.72 -3.50 3.15
N SER A 286 -9.98 -4.35 4.15
CA SER A 286 -9.78 -4.00 5.56
C SER A 286 -8.32 -4.10 5.98
N PHE A 287 -7.97 -3.34 7.02
CA PHE A 287 -6.80 -3.61 7.84
C PHE A 287 -7.10 -4.78 8.78
N ALA A 288 -6.08 -5.60 9.07
CA ALA A 288 -6.21 -6.77 9.93
C ALA A 288 -6.87 -6.39 11.27
N SER A 289 -7.92 -7.09 11.64
CA SER A 289 -8.53 -6.97 12.97
C SER A 289 -7.74 -7.79 13.99
N SER A 290 -7.91 -7.49 15.27
CA SER A 290 -7.31 -8.24 16.38
C SER A 290 -7.75 -9.72 16.46
N GLU A 291 -8.75 -10.13 15.66
CA GLU A 291 -9.34 -11.47 15.67
C GLU A 291 -9.09 -12.29 14.39
N GLY A 292 -8.25 -11.80 13.46
CA GLY A 292 -7.67 -12.63 12.41
C GLY A 292 -8.11 -12.26 10.99
N GLY A 293 -7.11 -11.89 10.19
CA GLY A 293 -7.21 -11.77 8.73
C GLY A 293 -7.52 -10.36 8.21
N CYS A 294 -6.93 -10.04 7.06
CA CYS A 294 -7.43 -8.97 6.19
C CYS A 294 -8.61 -9.53 5.38
N SER A 295 -9.57 -8.67 5.05
CA SER A 295 -10.73 -9.05 4.22
C SER A 295 -10.90 -8.09 3.06
N LEU A 296 -11.43 -8.60 1.95
CA LEU A 296 -11.82 -7.82 0.79
C LEU A 296 -13.34 -7.78 0.70
N PHE A 297 -13.91 -6.58 0.77
CA PHE A 297 -15.33 -6.35 0.60
C PHE A 297 -15.61 -5.97 -0.85
N VAL A 298 -16.41 -6.76 -1.55
CA VAL A 298 -16.90 -6.45 -2.90
C VAL A 298 -18.37 -6.08 -2.84
N LYS A 299 -18.71 -4.86 -3.25
CA LYS A 299 -20.06 -4.29 -3.22
C LYS A 299 -20.61 -4.14 -4.63
N GLY A 300 -21.86 -4.54 -4.84
CA GLY A 300 -22.57 -4.40 -6.11
C GLY A 300 -24.08 -4.58 -5.92
N ILE A 301 -24.77 -4.96 -6.99
CA ILE A 301 -26.20 -5.31 -6.97
C ILE A 301 -26.38 -6.76 -7.42
N ASP A 302 -27.37 -7.47 -6.88
CA ASP A 302 -27.78 -8.78 -7.36
C ASP A 302 -28.66 -8.67 -8.63
N GLN A 303 -29.10 -9.82 -9.14
CA GLN A 303 -29.99 -9.91 -10.33
C GLN A 303 -31.34 -9.19 -10.16
N ASN A 304 -31.78 -8.96 -8.92
CA ASN A 304 -33.03 -8.27 -8.60
C ASN A 304 -32.81 -6.77 -8.35
N GLY A 305 -31.58 -6.27 -8.47
CA GLY A 305 -31.22 -4.89 -8.16
C GLY A 305 -31.01 -4.61 -6.67
N THR A 306 -30.97 -5.64 -5.83
CA THR A 306 -30.74 -5.52 -4.39
C THR A 306 -29.25 -5.31 -4.12
N PRO A 307 -28.85 -4.32 -3.29
CA PRO A 307 -27.46 -4.16 -2.89
C PRO A 307 -26.92 -5.44 -2.22
N LEU A 308 -25.73 -5.86 -2.64
CA LEU A 308 -25.04 -7.05 -2.13
C LEU A 308 -23.61 -6.68 -1.75
N THR A 309 -23.14 -7.18 -0.60
CA THR A 309 -21.75 -7.10 -0.16
C THR A 309 -21.23 -8.51 0.08
N LEU A 310 -20.15 -8.86 -0.62
CA LEU A 310 -19.42 -10.11 -0.45
C LEU A 310 -18.13 -9.84 0.30
N THR A 311 -17.75 -10.75 1.20
CA THR A 311 -16.52 -10.67 1.98
C THR A 311 -15.65 -11.86 1.65
N PHE A 312 -14.39 -11.61 1.31
CA PHE A 312 -13.39 -12.63 1.02
C PHE A 312 -12.20 -12.48 1.96
N ASP A 313 -11.60 -13.58 2.39
CA ASP A 313 -10.30 -13.53 3.06
C ASP A 313 -9.26 -12.94 2.10
N TRP A 314 -8.39 -12.09 2.62
CA TRP A 314 -7.51 -11.26 1.81
C TRP A 314 -6.09 -11.12 2.39
N TYR A 315 -5.21 -10.61 1.56
CA TYR A 315 -3.78 -10.47 1.85
C TYR A 315 -3.54 -9.38 2.89
N ASP A 316 -2.73 -9.68 3.91
CA ASP A 316 -2.17 -8.69 4.82
C ASP A 316 -0.84 -8.14 4.30
N THR A 317 -0.28 -7.14 4.98
CA THR A 317 0.98 -6.48 4.59
C THR A 317 2.22 -7.37 4.65
N GLU A 318 2.13 -8.50 5.35
CA GLU A 318 3.23 -9.45 5.54
C GLU A 318 3.14 -10.64 4.57
N THR A 319 1.98 -10.84 3.95
CA THR A 319 1.69 -11.95 3.04
C THR A 319 2.40 -11.74 1.71
N GLU A 320 3.04 -12.80 1.20
CA GLU A 320 3.55 -12.84 -0.17
C GLU A 320 2.40 -12.60 -1.16
N GLY A 321 2.58 -11.64 -2.08
CA GLY A 321 1.52 -11.23 -3.01
C GLY A 321 0.72 -9.99 -2.59
N TYR A 322 0.95 -9.44 -1.40
CA TYR A 322 0.28 -8.21 -0.93
C TYR A 322 0.35 -7.05 -1.94
N GLU A 323 1.51 -6.82 -2.56
CA GLU A 323 1.67 -5.73 -3.54
C GLU A 323 0.81 -5.95 -4.79
N GLU A 324 0.67 -7.19 -5.24
CA GLU A 324 -0.23 -7.52 -6.34
C GLU A 324 -1.69 -7.39 -5.92
N ALA A 325 -2.03 -7.79 -4.69
CA ALA A 325 -3.35 -7.58 -4.11
C ALA A 325 -3.73 -6.08 -4.02
N ARG A 326 -2.77 -5.18 -3.81
CA ARG A 326 -3.00 -3.74 -3.89
C ARG A 326 -3.34 -3.29 -5.31
N PHE A 327 -2.60 -3.76 -6.32
CA PHE A 327 -2.92 -3.48 -7.72
C PHE A 327 -4.27 -4.06 -8.14
N PHE A 328 -4.64 -5.23 -7.63
CA PHE A 328 -5.95 -5.85 -7.84
C PHE A 328 -7.10 -4.94 -7.41
N VAL A 329 -7.05 -4.40 -6.18
CA VAL A 329 -8.10 -3.51 -5.67
C VAL A 329 -8.18 -2.22 -6.50
N ARG A 330 -7.03 -1.64 -6.85
CA ARG A 330 -6.98 -0.46 -7.72
C ARG A 330 -7.53 -0.73 -9.11
N PHE A 331 -7.25 -1.90 -9.67
CA PHE A 331 -7.76 -2.30 -10.97
C PHE A 331 -9.29 -2.31 -10.97
N ILE A 332 -9.92 -2.89 -9.95
CA ILE A 332 -11.39 -2.89 -9.81
C ILE A 332 -11.94 -1.47 -9.78
N GLN A 333 -11.34 -0.60 -8.97
CA GLN A 333 -11.77 0.79 -8.84
C GLN A 333 -11.57 1.58 -10.15
N ALA A 334 -10.47 1.35 -10.85
CA ALA A 334 -10.17 1.94 -12.16
C ALA A 334 -11.18 1.49 -13.23
N MET A 335 -11.57 0.22 -13.22
CA MET A 335 -12.57 -0.31 -14.15
C MET A 335 -13.95 0.31 -13.90
N ARG A 336 -14.34 0.52 -12.63
CA ARG A 336 -15.55 1.27 -12.28
C ARG A 336 -15.52 2.70 -12.82
N PHE A 337 -14.40 3.40 -12.66
CA PHE A 337 -14.24 4.76 -13.19
C PHE A 337 -14.47 4.82 -14.70
N LYS A 338 -13.91 3.87 -15.47
CA LYS A 338 -14.04 3.83 -16.93
C LYS A 338 -15.47 3.62 -17.42
N VAL A 339 -16.29 2.89 -16.66
CA VAL A 339 -17.69 2.62 -17.02
C VAL A 339 -18.63 3.73 -16.54
N SER A 340 -18.41 4.26 -15.35
CA SER A 340 -19.31 5.27 -14.75
C SER A 340 -19.04 6.69 -15.23
N GLY A 341 -17.82 6.98 -15.70
CA GLY A 341 -17.39 8.34 -16.08
C GLY A 341 -17.20 9.29 -14.90
N TYR A 342 -17.39 8.84 -13.65
CA TYR A 342 -17.27 9.66 -12.44
C TYR A 342 -15.93 9.41 -11.74
N PRO A 343 -15.05 10.42 -11.60
CA PRO A 343 -13.81 10.26 -10.86
C PRO A 343 -14.09 9.76 -9.45
N PRO A 344 -13.33 8.77 -8.95
CA PRO A 344 -13.49 8.30 -7.60
C PRO A 344 -13.33 9.49 -6.65
N THR A 345 -14.33 9.68 -5.80
CA THR A 345 -14.41 10.80 -4.86
C THR A 345 -13.38 10.72 -3.74
N ARG A 346 -12.66 9.60 -3.61
CA ARG A 346 -11.41 9.38 -2.86
C ARG A 346 -10.97 7.93 -3.07
N PHE A 347 -9.69 7.70 -3.31
CA PHE A 347 -9.04 6.41 -3.06
C PHE A 347 -8.61 6.44 -1.59
N ASN A 348 -9.43 5.87 -0.70
CA ASN A 348 -9.07 5.72 0.71
C ASN A 348 -8.42 4.36 0.94
#